data_AF-Q6LAJ0-F1
#
_entry.id   AF-Q6LAJ0-F1
#
_cell.length_a   1.000
_cell.length_b   1.000
_cell.length_c   1.000
_cell.angle_alpha   90.00
_cell.angle_beta   90.00
_cell.angle_gamma   90.00
#
_symmetry.space_group_name_H-M   'P 1'
#
loop_
_entity.id
_entity.type
_entity.pdbx_description
1 polymer ?
#
loop_
_entity_poly.entity_id
_entity_poly.type
_entity_poly.pdbx_seq_one_letter_code
_entity_poly.pdbx_strand_id
1 'polypeptide(L)'
;MSNKKLILKLFICSTIFITFVFALHDKRVVAASSVNELENWSKWMQPIPDNIPLARISIPGTHDSGTFKLQNPIKQVWGMTQEYDFRYQMDHGARIFDIRGRLTDDNTIVLHHGPLYLYVTLHEFINEAKQFLKDNPSETIIMSLKKEYEDMKGAEGSFSSTFEKNYFVDPIFLKTEGNIKLGDARGKIVLLKRYSGSNESGGYNNFYWPDNETFTTTVNQNVNVTVQDKYKVNYDEKVKSIKDTMDETMNNSEDLNHLYINFTS
;
A
#
# COMPACT_ATOMS: atom_id res chain seq x y z
N MET A 1 26.50 68.26 29.95
CA MET A 1 26.10 69.07 28.79
C MET A 1 27.23 69.02 27.76
N SER A 2 26.88 69.02 26.47
CA SER A 2 27.75 68.78 25.29
C SER A 2 28.02 67.28 25.03
N ASN A 3 27.69 66.63 23.91
CA ASN A 3 27.24 67.11 22.61
C ASN A 3 26.36 66.02 21.95
N LYS A 4 25.14 66.40 21.53
CA LYS A 4 24.28 65.57 20.67
C LYS A 4 24.63 65.87 19.21
N LYS A 5 24.74 64.79 18.42
CA LYS A 5 24.38 64.70 16.98
C LYS A 5 25.12 65.61 15.99
N LEU A 6 26.17 65.03 15.39
CA LEU A 6 26.61 65.24 14.01
C LEU A 6 27.59 64.07 13.77
N ILE A 7 27.37 63.02 12.99
CA ILE A 7 27.16 63.00 11.54
C ILE A 7 26.59 61.60 11.21
N LEU A 8 25.35 61.60 10.75
CA LEU A 8 24.80 60.54 9.92
C LEU A 8 25.22 60.86 8.48
N LYS A 9 25.64 59.84 7.72
CA LYS A 9 26.02 59.84 6.29
C LYS A 9 27.52 59.98 5.98
N LEU A 10 28.24 58.86 6.09
CA LEU A 10 29.07 58.43 4.96
C LEU A 10 28.48 57.13 4.41
N PHE A 11 28.11 57.20 3.14
CA PHE A 11 27.48 56.17 2.33
C PHE A 11 28.59 55.32 1.67
N ILE A 12 28.42 54.00 1.70
CA ILE A 12 28.65 53.03 0.61
C ILE A 12 30.04 53.03 -0.06
N CYS A 13 30.80 51.95 0.12
CA CYS A 13 31.13 50.93 -0.90
C CYS A 13 32.44 50.21 -0.57
N SER A 14 32.37 49.00 0.03
CA SER A 14 33.36 47.95 -0.24
C SER A 14 32.83 46.58 0.22
N THR A 15 32.50 45.77 -0.78
CA THR A 15 32.63 44.30 -0.82
C THR A 15 31.78 43.42 0.10
N ILE A 16 30.81 42.79 -0.56
CA ILE A 16 30.26 41.45 -0.33
C ILE A 16 31.32 40.49 0.24
N PHE A 17 31.01 39.87 1.38
CA PHE A 17 31.50 38.53 1.73
C PHE A 17 30.28 37.67 2.11
N ILE A 18 29.81 36.92 1.11
CA ILE A 18 28.94 35.77 1.26
C ILE A 18 29.77 34.66 1.90
N THR A 19 29.27 34.01 2.96
CA THR A 19 29.12 32.53 3.00
C THR A 19 28.50 32.07 4.32
N PHE A 20 27.30 31.51 4.21
CA PHE A 20 26.84 30.26 4.83
C PHE A 20 27.50 29.86 6.17
N VAL A 21 26.82 30.15 7.28
CA VAL A 21 26.87 29.21 8.41
C VAL A 21 25.84 28.13 8.10
N PHE A 22 26.37 26.98 7.69
CA PHE A 22 25.62 25.79 7.33
C PHE A 22 24.58 25.44 8.39
N ALA A 23 23.38 25.12 7.89
CA ALA A 23 22.44 24.22 8.51
C ALA A 23 23.14 22.89 8.86
N LEU A 24 23.73 22.84 10.05
CA LEU A 24 24.14 21.63 10.74
C LEU A 24 23.57 21.65 12.16
N HIS A 25 22.33 22.14 12.30
CA HIS A 25 21.47 21.70 13.38
C HIS A 25 20.62 20.54 12.85
N ASP A 26 21.13 19.35 13.17
CA ASP A 26 20.33 18.22 13.63
C ASP A 26 19.76 17.19 12.65
N LYS A 27 20.61 16.66 11.76
CA LYS A 27 20.31 15.36 11.13
C LYS A 27 20.34 14.18 12.12
N ARG A 28 20.91 14.33 13.32
CA ARG A 28 21.06 13.24 14.31
C ARG A 28 19.85 13.14 15.26
N VAL A 29 19.30 14.25 15.75
CA VAL A 29 18.07 14.22 16.57
C VAL A 29 16.84 13.93 15.72
N VAL A 30 16.77 14.45 14.48
CA VAL A 30 15.66 14.12 13.55
C VAL A 30 15.68 12.64 13.15
N ALA A 31 16.87 12.04 12.95
CA ALA A 31 16.97 10.60 12.70
C ALA A 31 16.65 9.76 13.95
N ALA A 32 17.02 10.21 15.15
CA ALA A 32 16.71 9.51 16.39
C ALA A 32 15.22 9.56 16.77
N SER A 33 14.51 10.65 16.44
CA SER A 33 13.05 10.72 16.61
C SER A 33 12.30 9.89 15.58
N SER A 34 12.74 9.88 14.31
CA SER A 34 12.10 9.09 13.26
C SER A 34 12.23 7.57 13.46
N VAL A 35 13.33 7.09 14.06
CA VAL A 35 13.49 5.66 14.36
C VAL A 35 12.50 5.22 15.46
N ASN A 36 12.16 6.09 16.42
CA ASN A 36 11.22 5.76 17.50
C ASN A 36 9.76 5.73 17.03
N GLU A 37 9.39 6.55 16.05
CA GLU A 37 8.03 6.56 15.51
C GLU A 37 7.73 5.38 14.56
N LEU A 38 8.75 4.83 13.89
CA LEU A 38 8.62 3.62 13.07
C LEU A 38 8.38 2.34 13.88
N GLU A 39 8.80 2.32 15.15
CA GLU A 39 8.53 1.19 16.07
C GLU A 39 7.04 1.11 16.47
N ASN A 40 6.26 2.18 16.27
CA ASN A 40 4.83 2.13 16.47
C ASN A 40 4.14 1.50 15.26
N TRP A 41 3.97 0.18 15.27
CA TRP A 41 3.41 -0.57 14.14
C TRP A 41 1.98 -0.17 13.75
N SER A 42 1.19 0.41 14.66
CA SER A 42 -0.14 0.94 14.32
C SER A 42 -0.07 2.30 13.62
N LYS A 43 1.06 3.03 13.68
CA LYS A 43 1.21 4.40 13.17
C LYS A 43 2.52 4.65 12.41
N TRP A 44 3.17 3.61 11.89
CA TRP A 44 4.51 3.71 11.32
C TRP A 44 4.58 4.58 10.06
N MET A 45 3.45 4.84 9.37
CA MET A 45 3.42 5.77 8.23
C MET A 45 3.38 7.24 8.67
N GLN A 46 3.11 7.55 9.93
CA GLN A 46 3.03 8.91 10.47
C GLN A 46 4.30 9.77 10.20
N PRO A 47 5.54 9.31 10.47
CA PRO A 47 6.73 10.11 10.25
C PRO A 47 7.11 10.31 8.77
N ILE A 48 6.50 9.55 7.85
CA ILE A 48 6.84 9.59 6.42
C ILE A 48 6.23 10.84 5.79
N PRO A 49 6.97 11.66 5.02
CA PRO A 49 6.41 12.86 4.42
C PRO A 49 5.28 12.59 3.42
N ASP A 50 4.25 13.44 3.42
CA ASP A 50 3.04 13.30 2.59
C ASP A 50 3.31 13.29 1.09
N ASN A 51 4.39 13.93 0.64
CA ASN A 51 4.75 14.00 -0.77
C ASN A 51 5.40 12.73 -1.32
N ILE A 52 5.74 11.76 -0.46
CA ILE A 52 6.35 10.48 -0.87
C ILE A 52 5.30 9.61 -1.56
N PRO A 53 5.55 9.13 -2.78
CA PRO A 53 4.68 8.16 -3.44
C PRO A 53 4.62 6.84 -2.66
N LEU A 54 3.44 6.21 -2.58
CA LEU A 54 3.27 4.91 -1.94
C LEU A 54 4.19 3.85 -2.54
N ALA A 55 4.44 3.93 -3.86
CA ALA A 55 5.36 3.04 -4.57
C ALA A 55 6.80 3.06 -4.01
N ARG A 56 7.21 4.17 -3.37
CA ARG A 56 8.53 4.32 -2.77
C ARG A 56 8.63 3.76 -1.35
N ILE A 57 7.51 3.63 -0.65
CA ILE A 57 7.50 3.21 0.75
C ILE A 57 7.69 1.70 0.81
N SER A 58 8.58 1.21 1.67
CA SER A 58 8.68 -0.22 1.96
C SER A 58 7.52 -0.63 2.87
N ILE A 59 6.53 -1.32 2.31
CA ILE A 59 5.25 -1.60 2.98
C ILE A 59 5.08 -3.11 3.21
N PRO A 60 4.86 -3.56 4.47
CA PRO A 60 4.47 -4.93 4.74
C PRO A 60 3.06 -5.24 4.23
N GLY A 61 2.86 -6.45 3.69
CA GLY A 61 1.57 -6.94 3.24
C GLY A 61 1.33 -8.40 3.61
N THR A 62 0.07 -8.83 3.59
CA THR A 62 -0.32 -10.22 3.87
C THR A 62 -0.88 -10.89 2.62
N HIS A 63 -0.37 -12.08 2.30
CA HIS A 63 -0.87 -12.93 1.21
C HIS A 63 -2.12 -13.69 1.66
N ASP A 64 -3.15 -13.72 0.82
CA ASP A 64 -4.43 -14.36 1.12
C ASP A 64 -4.97 -13.95 2.50
N SER A 65 -5.08 -12.63 2.72
CA SER A 65 -5.21 -12.03 4.05
C SER A 65 -6.39 -12.56 4.88
N GLY A 66 -7.45 -13.04 4.22
CA GLY A 66 -8.72 -13.45 4.83
C GLY A 66 -8.80 -14.91 5.29
N THR A 67 -7.70 -15.68 5.24
CA THR A 67 -7.73 -17.13 5.49
C THR A 67 -7.77 -17.55 6.97
N PHE A 68 -7.66 -16.59 7.90
CA PHE A 68 -7.50 -16.80 9.34
C PHE A 68 -8.67 -17.51 10.06
N LYS A 69 -9.86 -17.59 9.45
CA LYS A 69 -11.00 -18.33 10.04
C LYS A 69 -11.04 -19.82 9.65
N LEU A 70 -10.11 -20.31 8.82
CA LEU A 70 -10.06 -21.73 8.47
C LEU A 70 -9.62 -22.55 9.68
N GLN A 71 -10.49 -23.44 10.18
CA GLN A 71 -10.21 -24.30 11.35
C GLN A 71 -10.00 -25.77 11.00
N ASN A 72 -10.48 -26.22 9.84
CA ASN A 72 -10.35 -27.63 9.45
C ASN A 72 -8.89 -27.92 9.06
N PRO A 73 -8.18 -28.85 9.74
CA PRO A 73 -6.75 -29.05 9.51
C PRO A 73 -6.38 -29.38 8.05
N ILE A 74 -7.23 -30.13 7.34
CA ILE A 74 -7.00 -30.44 5.92
C ILE A 74 -7.10 -29.18 5.07
N LYS A 75 -8.09 -28.32 5.32
CA LYS A 75 -8.22 -27.02 4.62
C LYS A 75 -7.08 -26.07 4.97
N GLN A 76 -6.58 -26.12 6.21
CA GLN A 76 -5.48 -25.27 6.65
C GLN A 76 -4.19 -25.56 5.89
N VAL A 77 -3.83 -26.85 5.74
CA VAL A 77 -2.60 -27.27 5.05
C VAL A 77 -2.53 -26.76 3.60
N TRP A 78 -3.67 -26.63 2.92
CA TRP A 78 -3.69 -26.26 1.50
C TRP A 78 -4.04 -24.81 1.21
N GLY A 79 -4.71 -24.11 2.14
CA GLY A 79 -5.28 -22.80 1.84
C GLY A 79 -5.30 -21.79 2.98
N MET A 80 -4.71 -22.09 4.14
CA MET A 80 -4.54 -21.10 5.21
C MET A 80 -3.14 -20.49 5.17
N THR A 81 -3.09 -19.16 5.12
CA THR A 81 -1.85 -18.38 5.00
C THR A 81 -1.67 -17.40 6.14
N GLN A 82 -2.73 -17.11 6.90
CA GLN A 82 -2.72 -16.19 8.04
C GLN A 82 -3.35 -16.85 9.26
N GLU A 83 -2.78 -16.62 10.45
CA GLU A 83 -3.29 -17.14 11.72
C GLU A 83 -4.25 -16.17 12.43
N TYR A 84 -4.13 -14.87 12.15
CA TYR A 84 -4.82 -13.81 12.87
C TYR A 84 -5.66 -12.94 11.93
N ASP A 85 -6.66 -12.28 12.52
CA ASP A 85 -7.61 -11.43 11.81
C ASP A 85 -6.99 -10.15 11.22
N PHE A 86 -7.80 -9.41 10.46
CA PHE A 86 -7.35 -8.19 9.79
C PHE A 86 -6.86 -7.12 10.76
N ARG A 87 -7.51 -6.96 11.93
CA ARG A 87 -7.12 -5.94 12.90
C ARG A 87 -5.75 -6.25 13.48
N TYR A 88 -5.51 -7.51 13.85
CA TYR A 88 -4.18 -7.96 14.26
C TYR A 88 -3.14 -7.66 13.18
N GLN A 89 -3.41 -8.00 11.92
CA GLN A 89 -2.49 -7.74 10.80
C GLN A 89 -2.17 -6.24 10.68
N MET A 90 -3.19 -5.37 10.79
CA MET A 90 -3.01 -3.90 10.74
C MET A 90 -2.21 -3.38 11.95
N ASP A 91 -2.50 -3.85 13.16
CA ASP A 91 -1.77 -3.47 14.38
C ASP A 91 -0.32 -4.00 14.39
N HIS A 92 0.00 -5.00 13.56
CA HIS A 92 1.36 -5.50 13.32
C HIS A 92 2.02 -4.89 12.07
N GLY A 93 1.51 -3.74 11.61
CA GLY A 93 2.17 -2.93 10.58
C GLY A 93 1.83 -3.29 9.14
N ALA A 94 1.02 -4.33 8.88
CA ALA A 94 0.56 -4.62 7.53
C ALA A 94 -0.32 -3.49 6.99
N ARG A 95 -0.05 -3.05 5.76
CA ARG A 95 -0.86 -2.03 5.06
C ARG A 95 -1.29 -2.48 3.66
N ILE A 96 -0.75 -3.57 3.13
CA ILE A 96 -1.23 -4.19 1.89
C ILE A 96 -1.97 -5.48 2.23
N PHE A 97 -3.19 -5.63 1.72
CA PHE A 97 -4.04 -6.80 1.95
C PHE A 97 -4.42 -7.42 0.61
N ASP A 98 -4.06 -8.70 0.42
CA ASP A 98 -4.45 -9.48 -0.74
C ASP A 98 -5.83 -10.12 -0.51
N ILE A 99 -6.85 -9.46 -1.05
CA ILE A 99 -8.25 -9.84 -0.92
C ILE A 99 -8.70 -10.59 -2.16
N ARG A 100 -9.02 -11.87 -1.96
CA ARG A 100 -9.50 -12.81 -2.98
C ARG A 100 -11.00 -13.04 -2.82
N GLY A 101 -11.79 -12.57 -3.78
CA GLY A 101 -13.26 -12.55 -3.67
C GLY A 101 -13.98 -13.46 -4.67
N ARG A 102 -15.20 -13.84 -4.32
CA ARG A 102 -16.18 -14.47 -5.21
C ARG A 102 -17.51 -13.72 -5.10
N LEU A 103 -18.16 -13.47 -6.25
CA LEU A 103 -19.50 -12.89 -6.30
C LEU A 103 -20.56 -13.94 -5.94
N THR A 104 -21.47 -13.57 -5.03
CA THR A 104 -22.63 -14.38 -4.65
C THR A 104 -23.86 -14.04 -5.49
N ASP A 105 -24.88 -14.89 -5.41
CA ASP A 105 -26.22 -14.64 -5.97
C ASP A 105 -27.02 -13.58 -5.18
N ASP A 106 -26.58 -13.24 -3.97
CA ASP A 106 -27.14 -12.15 -3.14
C ASP A 106 -26.47 -10.77 -3.37
N ASN A 107 -25.87 -10.53 -4.53
CA ASN A 107 -25.20 -9.24 -4.86
C ASN A 107 -24.09 -8.81 -3.87
N THR A 108 -23.42 -9.78 -3.23
CA THR A 108 -22.29 -9.55 -2.32
C THR A 108 -21.01 -10.22 -2.80
N ILE A 109 -19.87 -9.77 -2.26
CA ILE A 109 -18.57 -10.42 -2.46
C ILE A 109 -18.11 -11.03 -1.14
N VAL A 110 -17.80 -12.33 -1.19
CA VAL A 110 -17.29 -13.10 -0.07
C VAL A 110 -15.90 -13.64 -0.37
N LEU A 111 -15.06 -13.77 0.65
CA LEU A 111 -13.65 -14.12 0.47
C LEU A 111 -13.46 -15.61 0.27
N HIS A 112 -12.56 -15.95 -0.64
CA HIS A 112 -12.30 -17.31 -1.10
C HIS A 112 -10.80 -17.59 -1.20
N HIS A 113 -10.44 -18.87 -1.12
CA HIS A 113 -9.17 -19.40 -1.61
C HIS A 113 -9.50 -20.55 -2.58
N GLY A 114 -9.32 -20.31 -3.88
CA GLY A 114 -9.94 -21.15 -4.92
C GLY A 114 -11.44 -21.39 -4.67
N PRO A 115 -11.93 -22.65 -4.64
CA PRO A 115 -13.35 -22.96 -4.38
C PRO A 115 -13.75 -22.84 -2.90
N LEU A 116 -12.82 -22.62 -1.98
CA LEU A 116 -13.08 -22.64 -0.54
C LEU A 116 -13.54 -21.28 -0.05
N TYR A 117 -14.77 -21.21 0.46
CA TYR A 117 -15.25 -20.05 1.22
C TYR A 117 -14.49 -19.93 2.55
N LEU A 118 -14.01 -18.72 2.86
CA LEU A 118 -13.16 -18.43 4.02
C LEU A 118 -13.93 -18.03 5.28
N TYR A 119 -15.27 -18.03 5.27
CA TYR A 119 -16.10 -17.52 6.37
C TYR A 119 -15.91 -16.02 6.65
N VAL A 120 -15.40 -15.29 5.65
CA VAL A 120 -15.12 -13.85 5.69
C VAL A 120 -15.73 -13.19 4.46
N THR A 121 -16.29 -12.01 4.62
CA THR A 121 -16.89 -11.19 3.57
C THR A 121 -16.03 -9.98 3.24
N LEU A 122 -16.23 -9.40 2.05
CA LEU A 122 -15.57 -8.13 1.69
C LEU A 122 -16.02 -6.98 2.60
N HIS A 123 -17.29 -6.99 3.05
CA HIS A 123 -17.81 -6.01 4.01
C HIS A 123 -17.07 -6.06 5.35
N GLU A 124 -16.80 -7.25 5.87
CA GLU A 124 -16.02 -7.42 7.11
C GLU A 124 -14.63 -6.78 6.97
N PHE A 125 -13.90 -7.07 5.89
CA PHE A 125 -12.59 -6.45 5.64
C PHE A 125 -12.67 -4.91 5.60
N ILE A 126 -13.61 -4.36 4.84
CA ILE A 126 -13.75 -2.90 4.68
C ILE A 126 -14.10 -2.24 6.03
N ASN A 127 -14.93 -2.88 6.85
CA ASN A 127 -15.29 -2.37 8.17
C ASN A 127 -14.11 -2.36 9.14
N GLU A 128 -13.29 -3.42 9.15
CA GLU A 128 -12.04 -3.47 9.94
C GLU A 128 -11.07 -2.38 9.48
N ALA A 129 -10.88 -2.22 8.16
CA ALA A 129 -10.02 -1.18 7.59
C ALA A 129 -10.52 0.23 7.95
N LYS A 130 -11.84 0.48 7.87
CA LYS A 130 -12.44 1.76 8.30
C LYS A 130 -12.18 2.05 9.77
N GLN A 131 -12.35 1.05 10.64
CA GLN A 131 -12.14 1.23 12.07
C GLN A 131 -10.66 1.50 12.36
N PHE A 132 -9.74 0.74 11.74
CA PHE A 132 -8.31 0.97 11.89
C PHE A 132 -7.88 2.36 11.40
N LEU A 133 -8.35 2.82 10.24
CA LEU A 133 -8.05 4.14 9.69
C LEU A 133 -8.66 5.28 10.52
N LYS A 134 -9.77 5.03 11.20
CA LYS A 134 -10.34 5.97 12.17
C LYS A 134 -9.46 6.08 13.42
N ASP A 135 -8.95 4.96 13.92
CA ASP A 135 -8.09 4.91 15.11
C ASP A 135 -6.67 5.44 14.82
N ASN A 136 -6.20 5.27 13.58
CA ASN A 136 -4.87 5.61 13.10
C ASN A 136 -4.92 6.40 11.78
N PRO A 137 -5.39 7.67 11.79
CA PRO A 137 -5.64 8.45 10.57
C PRO A 137 -4.37 8.85 9.80
N SER A 138 -3.18 8.64 10.38
CA SER A 138 -1.91 8.78 9.67
C SER A 138 -1.71 7.68 8.63
N GLU A 139 -2.38 6.54 8.76
CA GLU A 139 -2.13 5.38 7.92
C GLU A 139 -2.98 5.37 6.66
N THR A 140 -2.63 4.52 5.71
CA THR A 140 -3.45 4.16 4.55
C THR A 140 -3.53 2.64 4.44
N ILE A 141 -4.61 2.11 3.87
CA ILE A 141 -4.72 0.68 3.55
C ILE A 141 -4.72 0.49 2.04
N ILE A 142 -3.85 -0.36 1.52
CA ILE A 142 -3.86 -0.78 0.12
C ILE A 142 -4.60 -2.13 0.05
N MET A 143 -5.73 -2.15 -0.63
CA MET A 143 -6.51 -3.37 -0.85
C MET A 143 -6.28 -3.88 -2.26
N SER A 144 -5.53 -4.96 -2.41
CA SER A 144 -5.50 -5.74 -3.66
C SER A 144 -6.80 -6.53 -3.75
N LEU A 145 -7.57 -6.37 -4.82
CA LEU A 145 -8.81 -7.13 -5.04
C LEU A 145 -8.72 -7.97 -6.30
N LYS A 146 -8.81 -9.29 -6.15
CA LYS A 146 -8.81 -10.27 -7.24
C LYS A 146 -10.08 -11.12 -7.21
N LYS A 147 -10.64 -11.39 -8.39
CA LYS A 147 -11.66 -12.45 -8.54
C LYS A 147 -10.98 -13.82 -8.42
N GLU A 148 -11.39 -14.59 -7.43
CA GLU A 148 -10.75 -15.84 -7.05
C GLU A 148 -11.45 -17.06 -7.63
N TYR A 149 -12.77 -17.01 -7.75
CA TYR A 149 -13.58 -18.11 -8.24
C TYR A 149 -14.71 -17.61 -9.14
N GLU A 150 -15.34 -18.52 -9.88
CA GLU A 150 -16.49 -18.19 -10.71
C GLU A 150 -17.64 -17.63 -9.88
N ASP A 151 -18.38 -16.70 -10.49
CA ASP A 151 -19.55 -16.07 -9.86
C ASP A 151 -20.60 -17.16 -9.57
N MET A 152 -21.35 -17.01 -8.48
CA MET A 152 -22.46 -17.93 -8.21
C MET A 152 -23.54 -17.82 -9.29
N LYS A 153 -24.14 -18.96 -9.64
CA LYS A 153 -25.26 -18.99 -10.60
C LYS A 153 -26.41 -18.15 -10.05
N GLY A 154 -26.90 -17.21 -10.86
CA GLY A 154 -27.98 -16.30 -10.47
C GLY A 154 -27.52 -14.93 -10.00
N ALA A 155 -26.20 -14.65 -9.98
CA ALA A 155 -25.71 -13.30 -9.76
C ALA A 155 -26.27 -12.31 -10.80
N GLU A 156 -26.75 -11.15 -10.33
CA GLU A 156 -27.42 -10.13 -11.16
C GLU A 156 -26.43 -9.38 -12.08
N GLY A 157 -25.19 -9.19 -11.62
CA GLY A 157 -24.14 -8.44 -12.30
C GLY A 157 -22.83 -9.21 -12.45
N SER A 158 -21.78 -8.50 -12.87
CA SER A 158 -20.42 -9.04 -12.87
C SER A 158 -19.74 -8.76 -11.52
N PHE A 159 -18.64 -9.46 -11.25
CA PHE A 159 -17.79 -9.18 -10.08
C PHE A 159 -17.38 -7.70 -10.01
N SER A 160 -16.95 -7.12 -11.13
CA SER A 160 -16.51 -5.72 -11.20
C SER A 160 -17.67 -4.74 -10.95
N SER A 161 -18.81 -4.91 -11.64
CA SER A 161 -19.94 -3.99 -11.49
C SER A 161 -20.55 -4.07 -10.09
N THR A 162 -20.60 -5.25 -9.50
CA THR A 162 -21.09 -5.43 -8.12
C THR A 162 -20.12 -4.79 -7.11
N PHE A 163 -18.82 -5.01 -7.25
CA PHE A 163 -17.83 -4.35 -6.41
C PHE A 163 -17.94 -2.83 -6.49
N GLU A 164 -17.98 -2.29 -7.71
CA GLU A 164 -17.94 -0.84 -7.93
C GLU A 164 -19.20 -0.16 -7.39
N LYS A 165 -20.37 -0.71 -7.72
CA LYS A 165 -21.68 -0.18 -7.31
C LYS A 165 -21.94 -0.30 -5.81
N ASN A 166 -21.56 -1.42 -5.19
CA ASN A 166 -21.99 -1.73 -3.82
C ASN A 166 -20.91 -1.44 -2.77
N TYR A 167 -19.64 -1.36 -3.17
CA TYR A 167 -18.51 -1.20 -2.24
C TYR A 167 -17.64 0.00 -2.59
N PHE A 168 -17.16 0.11 -3.83
CA PHE A 168 -16.20 1.14 -4.21
C PHE A 168 -16.78 2.56 -4.18
N VAL A 169 -18.09 2.71 -4.37
CA VAL A 169 -18.81 4.01 -4.23
C VAL A 169 -18.58 4.66 -2.87
N ASP A 170 -18.22 3.89 -1.84
CA ASP A 170 -17.94 4.39 -0.51
C ASP A 170 -16.81 5.46 -0.52
N PRO A 171 -17.00 6.61 0.16
CA PRO A 171 -15.99 7.66 0.26
C PRO A 171 -14.68 7.26 0.96
N ILE A 172 -14.63 6.09 1.63
CA ILE A 172 -13.39 5.55 2.20
C ILE A 172 -12.35 5.24 1.11
N PHE A 173 -12.79 4.90 -0.10
CA PHE A 173 -11.89 4.57 -1.19
C PHE A 173 -11.36 5.83 -1.89
N LEU A 174 -10.05 5.88 -2.10
CA LEU A 174 -9.42 6.93 -2.91
C LEU A 174 -9.84 6.78 -4.39
N LYS A 175 -10.31 7.88 -4.99
CA LYS A 175 -10.83 7.93 -6.36
C LYS A 175 -9.85 8.52 -7.38
N THR A 176 -8.72 9.03 -6.91
CA THR A 176 -7.64 9.52 -7.78
C THR A 176 -6.71 8.37 -8.18
N GLU A 177 -6.02 8.56 -9.30
CA GLU A 177 -5.07 7.62 -9.89
C GLU A 177 -3.68 8.27 -10.03
N GLY A 178 -2.79 7.68 -10.81
CA GLY A 178 -1.42 8.14 -11.02
C GLY A 178 -0.42 7.50 -10.04
N ASN A 179 0.69 8.19 -9.79
CA ASN A 179 1.64 7.80 -8.76
C ASN A 179 1.19 8.34 -7.39
N ILE A 180 0.32 7.56 -6.75
CA ILE A 180 -0.41 7.97 -5.53
C ILE A 180 0.57 8.31 -4.40
N LYS A 181 0.38 9.48 -3.79
CA LYS A 181 1.18 9.97 -2.67
C LYS A 181 0.56 9.60 -1.34
N LEU A 182 1.39 9.47 -0.31
CA LEU A 182 0.93 9.13 1.03
C LEU A 182 -0.09 10.15 1.56
N GLY A 183 0.14 11.45 1.37
CA GLY A 183 -0.76 12.50 1.85
C GLY A 183 -2.19 12.38 1.32
N ASP A 184 -2.34 12.05 0.04
CA ASP A 184 -3.66 11.85 -0.60
C ASP A 184 -4.33 10.54 -0.14
N ALA A 185 -3.53 9.57 0.32
CA ALA A 185 -3.98 8.24 0.72
C ALA A 185 -4.30 8.10 2.22
N ARG A 186 -3.79 8.99 3.08
CA ARG A 186 -4.02 8.90 4.54
C ARG A 186 -5.52 8.87 4.88
N GLY A 187 -5.90 7.97 5.77
CA GLY A 187 -7.29 7.76 6.17
C GLY A 187 -8.18 7.13 5.09
N LYS A 188 -7.59 6.61 4.00
CA LYS A 188 -8.32 6.01 2.87
C LYS A 188 -7.88 4.58 2.60
N ILE A 189 -8.73 3.87 1.87
CA ILE A 189 -8.38 2.62 1.20
C ILE A 189 -7.98 2.93 -0.24
N VAL A 190 -6.77 2.57 -0.62
CA VAL A 190 -6.26 2.63 -1.99
C VAL A 190 -6.47 1.27 -2.65
N LEU A 191 -7.24 1.24 -3.72
CA LEU A 191 -7.51 0.01 -4.46
C LEU A 191 -6.32 -0.37 -5.34
N LEU A 192 -5.89 -1.63 -5.31
CA LEU A 192 -5.04 -2.25 -6.32
C LEU A 192 -5.89 -3.26 -7.09
N LYS A 193 -6.29 -2.90 -8.31
CA LYS A 193 -7.21 -3.72 -9.11
C LYS A 193 -6.47 -4.94 -9.68
N ARG A 194 -6.90 -6.15 -9.30
CA ARG A 194 -6.52 -7.43 -9.93
C ARG A 194 -7.74 -8.14 -10.52
N TYR A 195 -8.72 -7.35 -10.96
CA TYR A 195 -9.91 -7.79 -11.69
C TYR A 195 -10.06 -6.96 -12.98
N SER A 196 -10.61 -7.56 -14.02
CA SER A 196 -10.88 -6.89 -15.29
C SER A 196 -12.28 -6.29 -15.34
N GLY A 197 -12.53 -5.40 -16.32
CA GLY A 197 -13.85 -4.81 -16.54
C GLY A 197 -14.24 -3.73 -15.51
N SER A 198 -13.25 -3.05 -14.93
CA SER A 198 -13.47 -1.86 -14.09
C SER A 198 -13.96 -0.70 -14.95
N ASN A 199 -14.94 0.06 -14.44
CA ASN A 199 -15.48 1.24 -15.11
C ASN A 199 -15.38 2.52 -14.26
N GLU A 200 -14.87 2.42 -13.03
CA GLU A 200 -14.70 3.56 -12.11
C GLU A 200 -13.21 3.91 -11.93
N SER A 201 -12.90 5.21 -11.91
CA SER A 201 -11.55 5.69 -11.62
C SER A 201 -11.17 5.55 -10.15
N GLY A 202 -9.91 5.26 -9.89
CA GLY A 202 -9.31 5.34 -8.57
C GLY A 202 -8.38 4.18 -8.23
N GLY A 203 -7.31 4.50 -7.50
CA GLY A 203 -6.28 3.54 -7.12
C GLY A 203 -5.34 3.20 -8.28
N TYR A 204 -4.83 1.97 -8.25
CA TYR A 204 -3.98 1.41 -9.30
C TYR A 204 -4.83 0.58 -10.27
N ASN A 205 -4.76 0.93 -11.55
CA ASN A 205 -5.46 0.22 -12.61
C ASN A 205 -5.04 -1.25 -12.70
N ASN A 206 -5.92 -2.10 -13.25
CA ASN A 206 -5.58 -3.48 -13.53
C ASN A 206 -4.54 -3.54 -14.65
N PHE A 207 -3.51 -4.36 -14.46
CA PHE A 207 -2.44 -4.58 -15.43
C PHE A 207 -2.23 -6.07 -15.69
N TYR A 208 -1.46 -6.39 -16.73
CA TYR A 208 -1.15 -7.77 -17.08
C TYR A 208 -0.36 -8.44 -15.96
N TRP A 209 -0.83 -9.60 -15.51
CA TRP A 209 -0.23 -10.38 -14.42
C TRP A 209 0.00 -11.83 -14.91
N PRO A 210 1.18 -12.15 -15.47
CA PRO A 210 1.50 -13.51 -15.88
C PRO A 210 1.52 -14.45 -14.67
N ASP A 211 1.19 -15.72 -14.92
CA ASP A 211 1.08 -16.75 -13.90
C ASP A 211 2.46 -17.29 -13.49
N ASN A 212 2.80 -17.23 -12.20
CA ASN A 212 4.02 -17.81 -11.62
C ASN A 212 5.32 -17.28 -12.24
N GLU A 213 5.44 -15.96 -12.37
CA GLU A 213 6.61 -15.31 -12.99
C GLU A 213 7.11 -14.11 -12.18
N THR A 214 8.34 -13.68 -12.51
CA THR A 214 8.81 -12.32 -12.22
C THR A 214 8.64 -11.51 -13.51
N PHE A 215 7.95 -10.38 -13.45
CA PHE A 215 7.64 -9.59 -14.63
C PHE A 215 7.65 -8.08 -14.35
N THR A 216 7.81 -7.31 -15.43
CA THR A 216 7.71 -5.85 -15.39
C THR A 216 6.65 -5.38 -16.39
N THR A 217 5.81 -4.44 -15.96
CA THR A 217 4.77 -3.82 -16.80
C THR A 217 4.55 -2.36 -16.37
N THR A 218 3.49 -1.72 -16.87
CA THR A 218 3.11 -0.36 -16.51
C THR A 218 1.71 -0.31 -15.91
N VAL A 219 1.50 0.61 -14.97
CA VAL A 219 0.20 0.97 -14.41
C VAL A 219 0.03 2.48 -14.41
N ASN A 220 -1.20 2.96 -14.56
CA ASN A 220 -1.52 4.40 -14.52
C ASN A 220 -0.65 5.28 -15.45
N GLN A 221 -0.25 4.73 -16.61
CA GLN A 221 0.60 5.34 -17.65
C GLN A 221 2.06 5.62 -17.26
N ASN A 222 2.32 6.12 -16.05
CA ASN A 222 3.63 6.63 -15.63
C ASN A 222 4.24 5.91 -14.42
N VAL A 223 3.65 4.79 -13.99
CA VAL A 223 4.21 3.96 -12.91
C VAL A 223 4.65 2.63 -13.50
N ASN A 224 5.96 2.37 -13.49
CA ASN A 224 6.49 1.05 -13.80
C ASN A 224 6.18 0.11 -12.63
N VAL A 225 5.90 -1.16 -12.90
CA VAL A 225 5.65 -2.15 -11.86
C VAL A 225 6.51 -3.37 -12.12
N THR A 226 7.35 -3.75 -11.17
CA THR A 226 8.00 -5.06 -11.14
C THR A 226 7.34 -5.91 -10.06
N VAL A 227 6.88 -7.10 -10.44
CA VAL A 227 6.26 -8.07 -9.53
C VAL A 227 7.05 -9.36 -9.57
N GLN A 228 7.37 -9.90 -8.40
CA GLN A 228 7.79 -11.30 -8.23
C GLN A 228 6.66 -12.07 -7.56
N ASP A 229 6.01 -12.96 -8.32
CA ASP A 229 4.87 -13.78 -7.87
C ASP A 229 5.05 -15.25 -8.30
N LYS A 230 6.25 -15.80 -8.07
CA LYS A 230 6.54 -17.22 -8.31
C LYS A 230 6.01 -18.06 -7.15
N TYR A 231 4.73 -18.37 -7.14
CA TYR A 231 4.03 -19.03 -6.03
C TYR A 231 4.12 -20.57 -6.03
N LYS A 232 4.63 -21.19 -7.10
CA LYS A 232 4.70 -22.67 -7.25
C LYS A 232 6.06 -23.19 -7.73
N VAL A 233 7.12 -22.44 -7.47
CA VAL A 233 8.51 -22.88 -7.69
C VAL A 233 9.05 -23.58 -6.44
N ASN A 234 10.22 -24.22 -6.55
CA ASN A 234 10.87 -24.82 -5.38
C ASN A 234 11.42 -23.75 -4.42
N TYR A 235 11.72 -24.14 -3.19
CA TYR A 235 12.18 -23.24 -2.13
C TYR A 235 13.42 -22.42 -2.51
N ASP A 236 14.43 -23.06 -3.09
CA ASP A 236 15.70 -22.37 -3.43
C ASP A 236 15.47 -21.33 -4.52
N GLU A 237 14.69 -21.66 -5.55
CA GLU A 237 14.31 -20.71 -6.59
C GLU A 237 13.46 -19.57 -6.03
N LYS A 238 12.55 -19.85 -5.11
CA LYS A 238 11.72 -18.83 -4.46
C LYS A 238 12.57 -17.84 -3.68
N VAL A 239 13.43 -18.34 -2.78
CA VAL A 239 14.35 -17.49 -1.99
C VAL A 239 15.26 -16.67 -2.89
N LYS A 240 15.78 -17.28 -3.97
CA LYS A 240 16.60 -16.55 -4.94
C LYS A 240 15.80 -15.43 -5.60
N SER A 241 14.59 -15.72 -6.08
CA SER A 241 13.76 -14.73 -6.79
C SER A 241 13.34 -13.56 -5.89
N ILE A 242 13.09 -13.83 -4.60
CA ILE A 242 12.84 -12.80 -3.58
C ILE A 242 14.05 -11.88 -3.45
N LYS A 243 15.25 -12.45 -3.29
CA LYS A 243 16.50 -11.70 -3.14
C LYS A 243 16.84 -10.89 -4.38
N ASP A 244 16.78 -11.50 -5.56
CA ASP A 244 17.07 -10.81 -6.83
C ASP A 244 16.18 -9.57 -7.01
N THR A 245 14.89 -9.69 -6.71
CA THR A 245 13.93 -8.56 -6.82
C THR A 245 14.18 -7.49 -5.75
N MET A 246 14.59 -7.91 -4.54
CA MET A 246 14.97 -6.99 -3.47
C MET A 246 16.27 -6.23 -3.81
N ASP A 247 17.26 -6.91 -4.39
CA ASP A 247 18.50 -6.31 -4.87
C ASP A 247 18.22 -5.29 -5.98
N GLU A 248 17.32 -5.61 -6.93
CA GLU A 248 16.86 -4.65 -7.94
C GLU A 248 16.20 -3.42 -7.31
N THR A 249 15.35 -3.63 -6.30
CA THR A 249 14.67 -2.55 -5.57
C THR A 249 15.69 -1.63 -4.87
N MET A 250 16.69 -2.19 -4.21
CA MET A 250 17.72 -1.43 -3.49
C MET A 250 18.62 -0.64 -4.45
N ASN A 251 18.97 -1.24 -5.59
CA ASN A 251 19.77 -0.60 -6.63
C ASN A 251 19.03 0.51 -7.39
N ASN A 252 17.69 0.53 -7.34
CA ASN A 252 16.83 1.55 -7.95
C ASN A 252 16.05 2.37 -6.89
N SER A 253 16.59 2.50 -5.68
CA SER A 253 15.90 3.08 -4.52
C SER A 253 15.50 4.56 -4.65
N GLU A 254 16.02 5.29 -5.63
CA GLU A 254 15.63 6.69 -5.91
C GLU A 254 14.59 6.81 -7.05
N ASP A 255 14.22 5.70 -7.71
CA ASP A 255 13.14 5.72 -8.70
C ASP A 255 11.78 5.73 -8.01
N LEU A 256 11.24 6.93 -7.83
CA LEU A 256 9.96 7.16 -7.16
C LEU A 256 8.74 6.68 -7.98
N ASN A 257 8.92 6.37 -9.27
CA ASN A 257 7.85 5.97 -10.18
C ASN A 257 7.88 4.47 -10.50
N HIS A 258 8.67 3.67 -9.77
CA HIS A 258 8.73 2.23 -9.91
C HIS A 258 8.15 1.53 -8.68
N LEU A 259 7.03 0.84 -8.86
CA LEU A 259 6.38 0.02 -7.85
C LEU A 259 6.98 -1.38 -7.85
N TYR A 260 7.47 -1.82 -6.69
CA TYR A 260 7.96 -3.18 -6.49
C TYR A 260 6.98 -3.96 -5.61
N ILE A 261 6.50 -5.12 -6.10
CA ILE A 261 5.66 -6.04 -5.32
C ILE A 261 6.36 -7.40 -5.27
N ASN A 262 6.78 -7.82 -4.09
CA ASN A 262 7.60 -9.02 -3.93
C ASN A 262 6.91 -10.01 -2.99
N PHE A 263 6.28 -11.05 -3.55
CA PHE A 263 5.59 -12.07 -2.77
C PHE A 263 6.59 -13.06 -2.17
N THR A 264 6.64 -13.14 -0.84
CA THR A 264 7.46 -14.11 -0.12
C THR A 264 6.73 -15.43 0.17
N SER A 265 5.41 -15.45 -0.01
CA SER A 265 4.54 -16.64 0.05
C SER A 265 4.82 -17.64 -1.05
#